data_AF-A0A5C7M2E7-F1
#
_entry.id   AF-A0A5C7M2E7-F1
#
_cell.length_a   1.000
_cell.length_b   1.000
_cell.length_c   1.000
_cell.angle_alpha   90.00
_cell.angle_beta   90.00
_cell.angle_gamma   90.00
#
_symmetry.space_group_name_H-M   'P 1'
#
loop_
_entity.id
_entity.type
_entity.pdbx_description
1 polymer ?
#
loop_
_entity_poly.entity_id
_entity_poly.type
_entity_poly.pdbx_seq_one_letter_code
_entity_poly.pdbx_strand_id
1 'polypeptide(L)'
;MAERGGEFTHDTFRALPLEWELTGDTEFPYRCRLDGALCRLRLNDFPAEPLYSLMIDGTAVADLEEWPAAWLRPADPDQGA
;
A
#
# COMPACT_ATOMS: atom_id res chain seq x y z
N MET A 1 -6.27 8.24 -23.68
CA MET A 1 -7.23 7.21 -23.26
C MET A 1 -6.43 6.02 -22.79
N ALA A 2 -6.05 5.98 -21.52
CA ALA A 2 -5.30 4.86 -20.93
C ALA A 2 -6.22 4.21 -19.89
N GLU A 3 -7.22 3.50 -20.37
CA GLU A 3 -8.05 2.62 -19.55
C GLU A 3 -7.29 1.31 -19.38
N ARG A 4 -6.24 1.36 -18.54
CA ARG A 4 -5.69 0.18 -17.86
C ARG A 4 -5.78 0.40 -16.36
N GLY A 5 -6.96 0.82 -15.90
CA GLY A 5 -7.35 0.61 -14.53
C GLY A 5 -7.51 -0.89 -14.38
N GLY A 6 -6.44 -1.56 -13.94
CA GLY A 6 -6.52 -2.96 -13.59
C GLY A 6 -7.72 -3.14 -12.68
N GLU A 7 -8.60 -4.07 -13.04
CA GLU A 7 -9.83 -4.39 -12.32
C GLU A 7 -9.46 -5.13 -11.03
N PHE A 8 -8.60 -4.52 -10.21
CA PHE A 8 -8.32 -4.97 -8.86
C PHE A 8 -9.52 -4.53 -8.04
N THR A 9 -10.50 -5.43 -7.94
CA THR A 9 -11.59 -5.25 -6.99
C THR A 9 -11.00 -4.99 -5.60
N HIS A 10 -11.59 -4.05 -4.87
CA HIS A 10 -11.13 -3.58 -3.55
C HIS A 10 -10.77 -4.71 -2.56
N ASP A 11 -11.43 -5.85 -2.69
CA ASP A 11 -11.24 -7.01 -1.82
C ASP A 11 -10.00 -7.85 -2.19
N THR A 12 -9.64 -7.89 -3.48
CA THR A 12 -8.61 -8.81 -3.99
C THR A 12 -7.24 -8.53 -3.40
N PHE A 13 -6.79 -7.27 -3.38
CA PHE A 13 -5.46 -6.94 -2.85
C PHE A 13 -5.37 -7.08 -1.33
N ARG A 14 -6.51 -6.98 -0.61
CA ARG A 14 -6.56 -7.14 0.86
C ARG A 14 -6.36 -8.60 1.29
N ALA A 15 -6.72 -9.54 0.42
CA ALA A 15 -6.56 -10.98 0.65
C ALA A 15 -5.21 -11.53 0.15
N LEU A 16 -4.42 -10.73 -0.59
CA LEU A 16 -3.13 -11.16 -1.12
C LEU A 16 -1.99 -10.93 -0.13
N PRO A 17 -1.01 -11.84 -0.05
CA PRO A 17 0.17 -11.67 0.76
C PRO A 17 1.15 -10.69 0.10
N LEU A 18 0.83 -9.39 0.17
CA LEU A 18 1.71 -8.34 -0.33
C LEU A 18 2.89 -8.16 0.60
N GLU A 19 4.10 -8.29 0.04
CA GLU A 19 5.36 -8.03 0.73
C GLU A 19 5.69 -6.56 0.66
N TRP A 20 5.53 -5.86 1.77
CA TRP A 20 5.83 -4.45 1.85
C TRP A 20 7.27 -4.20 2.29
N GLU A 21 7.90 -3.21 1.68
CA GLU A 21 9.24 -2.73 1.98
C GLU A 21 9.16 -1.30 2.52
N LEU A 22 9.98 -1.00 3.54
CA LEU A 22 10.17 0.36 4.00
C LEU A 22 10.98 1.16 2.97
N THR A 23 10.48 2.34 2.63
CA THR A 23 11.16 3.26 1.71
C THR A 23 12.03 4.29 2.44
N GLY A 24 11.72 4.55 3.72
CA GLY A 24 12.27 5.67 4.49
C GLY A 24 11.59 7.01 4.20
N ASP A 25 10.54 7.01 3.37
CA ASP A 25 9.80 8.22 3.01
C ASP A 25 8.65 8.47 4.00
N THR A 26 8.45 9.72 4.41
CA THR A 26 7.39 10.05 5.39
C THR A 26 6.00 10.06 4.76
N GLU A 27 5.90 10.43 3.47
CA GLU A 27 4.61 10.46 2.76
C GLU A 27 4.25 9.07 2.23
N PHE A 28 5.25 8.32 1.74
CA PHE A 28 5.07 6.96 1.24
C PHE A 28 5.95 5.94 1.96
N PRO A 29 5.70 5.65 3.24
CA PRO A 29 6.58 4.81 4.06
C PRO A 29 6.74 3.38 3.54
N TYR A 30 5.72 2.87 2.85
CA TYR A 30 5.71 1.49 2.36
C TYR A 30 5.55 1.44 0.84
N ARG A 31 6.30 0.53 0.21
CA ARG A 31 6.12 0.15 -1.19
C ARG A 31 6.07 -1.36 -1.35
N CYS A 32 5.41 -1.84 -2.38
CA CYS A 32 5.48 -3.23 -2.82
C CYS A 32 5.29 -3.32 -4.34
N ARG A 33 5.41 -4.52 -4.88
CA ARG A 33 5.17 -4.77 -6.31
C ARG A 33 4.12 -5.84 -6.48
N LEU A 34 3.00 -5.48 -7.12
CA LEU A 34 1.89 -6.39 -7.40
C LEU A 34 1.77 -6.58 -8.90
N ASP A 35 1.97 -7.80 -9.39
CA ASP A 35 1.84 -8.15 -10.82
C ASP A 35 2.63 -7.20 -11.76
N GLY A 36 3.81 -6.78 -11.31
CA GLY A 36 4.66 -5.84 -12.05
C GLY A 36 4.34 -4.36 -11.86
N ALA A 37 3.19 -4.00 -11.28
CA ALA A 37 2.80 -2.64 -10.92
C ALA A 37 3.43 -2.18 -9.59
N LEU A 38 3.83 -0.92 -9.52
CA LEU A 38 4.37 -0.32 -8.30
C LEU A 38 3.22 0.10 -7.37
N CYS A 39 3.15 -0.52 -6.20
CA CYS A 39 2.20 -0.19 -5.16
C CYS A 39 2.91 0.60 -4.05
N ARG A 40 2.27 1.67 -3.56
CA ARG A 40 2.77 2.51 -2.46
C ARG A 40 1.62 2.81 -1.50
N LEU A 41 1.91 2.84 -0.21
CA LEU A 41 0.96 3.35 0.78
C LEU A 41 1.30 4.79 1.08
N ARG A 42 0.36 5.68 0.79
CA ARG A 42 0.39 7.06 1.26
C ARG A 42 -0.12 7.11 2.69
N LEU A 43 0.62 7.76 3.58
CA LEU A 43 0.12 8.10 4.91
C LEU A 43 -0.71 9.39 4.79
N ASN A 44 -1.99 9.36 5.14
CA ASN A 44 -2.82 10.57 5.09
C ASN A 44 -2.92 11.26 6.46
N ASP A 45 -3.53 12.45 6.48
CA ASP A 45 -3.70 13.25 7.68
C ASP A 45 -4.92 12.76 8.48
N PHE A 46 -4.72 11.71 9.27
CA PHE A 46 -5.73 11.18 10.19
C PHE A 46 -5.91 12.13 11.39
N PRO A 47 -7.15 12.44 11.85
CA PRO A 47 -8.43 11.78 11.54
C PRO A 47 -9.27 12.42 10.43
N ALA A 48 -8.76 13.42 9.71
CA ALA A 48 -9.51 14.06 8.64
C ALA A 48 -9.68 13.12 7.42
N GLU A 49 -8.68 12.25 7.19
CA GLU A 49 -8.63 11.29 6.09
C GLU A 49 -8.36 9.84 6.60
N PRO A 50 -8.67 8.80 5.81
CA PRO A 50 -8.34 7.41 6.13
C PRO A 50 -6.84 7.22 6.34
N LEU A 51 -6.43 6.34 7.25
CA LEU A 51 -5.04 6.21 7.71
C LEU A 51 -4.02 6.03 6.56
N TYR A 52 -4.34 5.16 5.60
CA TYR A 52 -3.51 4.94 4.41
C TYR A 52 -4.34 5.00 3.12
N SER A 53 -3.74 5.49 2.04
CA SER A 53 -4.28 5.31 0.67
C SER A 53 -3.33 4.47 -0.16
N LEU A 54 -3.85 3.39 -0.73
CA LEU A 54 -3.14 2.52 -1.66
C LEU A 54 -3.04 3.21 -3.03
N MET A 55 -1.81 3.44 -3.44
CA MET A 55 -1.46 4.01 -4.73
C MET A 55 -0.87 2.91 -5.62
N ILE A 56 -1.46 2.64 -6.79
CA ILE A 56 -0.90 1.72 -7.80
C ILE A 56 -0.53 2.53 -9.03
N ASP A 57 0.73 2.44 -9.45
CA ASP A 57 1.29 3.18 -10.58
C ASP A 57 1.10 4.71 -10.47
N GLY A 58 0.98 5.23 -9.24
CA GLY A 58 0.74 6.65 -8.96
C GLY A 58 -0.74 7.07 -8.94
N THR A 59 -1.67 6.12 -9.09
CA THR A 59 -3.11 6.37 -8.96
C THR A 59 -3.63 5.82 -7.64
N ALA A 60 -4.41 6.61 -6.88
CA ALA A 60 -5.11 6.12 -5.70
C ALA A 60 -6.20 5.13 -6.12
N VAL A 61 -6.09 3.89 -5.67
CA VAL A 61 -7.06 2.83 -6.02
C VAL A 61 -7.97 2.46 -4.85
N ALA A 62 -7.52 2.67 -3.61
CA ALA A 62 -8.27 2.32 -2.43
C ALA A 62 -7.78 3.05 -1.18
N ASP A 63 -8.69 3.20 -0.22
CA ASP A 63 -8.41 3.74 1.11
C ASP A 63 -8.46 2.63 2.16
N LEU A 64 -7.62 2.78 3.16
CA LEU A 64 -7.34 1.80 4.20
C LEU A 64 -7.34 2.50 5.55
N GLU A 65 -8.28 2.11 6.39
CA GLU A 65 -8.32 2.56 7.78
C GLU A 65 -7.39 1.72 8.66
N GLU A 66 -7.04 0.51 8.21
CA GLU A 66 -6.21 -0.46 8.93
C GLU A 66 -5.28 -1.23 7.98
N TRP A 67 -4.26 -1.87 8.56
CA TRP A 67 -3.34 -2.75 7.84
C TRP A 67 -3.98 -4.14 7.63
N PRO A 68 -4.23 -4.58 6.38
CA PRO A 68 -4.80 -5.90 6.11
C PRO A 68 -3.96 -7.05 6.69
N ALA A 69 -4.63 -8.03 7.29
CA ALA A 69 -3.97 -9.16 7.95
C ALA A 69 -3.15 -10.05 7.00
N ALA A 70 -3.50 -10.11 5.71
CA ALA A 70 -2.76 -10.87 4.72
C ALA A 70 -1.40 -10.22 4.38
N TRP A 71 -1.26 -8.91 4.61
CA TRP A 71 -0.07 -8.17 4.20
C TRP A 71 1.11 -8.43 5.12
N LEU A 72 2.25 -8.71 4.51
CA LEU A 72 3.51 -8.94 5.20
C LEU A 72 4.15 -7.59 5.48
N ARG A 73 4.20 -7.21 6.76
CA ARG A 73 4.90 -5.99 7.18
C ARG A 73 6.40 -6.15 6.93
N PRO A 74 7.08 -5.10 6.47
CA PRO A 74 8.54 -5.10 6.48
C PRO A 74 9.02 -5.32 7.90
N ALA A 75 10.04 -6.14 8.08
CA ALA A 75 10.75 -6.18 9.35
C ALA A 75 11.36 -4.79 9.58
N ASP A 76 10.97 -4.12 10.66
CA ASP A 76 11.62 -2.88 11.06
C ASP A 76 13.13 -3.17 11.22
N PRO A 77 14.01 -2.50 10.46
CA PRO A 77 15.46 -2.72 10.59
C PRO A 77 15.99 -2.32 11.96
N ASP A 78 15.19 -1.61 12.77
CA ASP A 78 15.50 -1.22 14.16
C ASP A 78 15.04 -2.26 15.21
N GLN A 79 14.25 -3.27 14.84
CA GLN A 79 13.80 -4.33 15.76
C GLN A 79 14.66 -5.60 15.71
N GLY A 80 15.95 -5.47 15.34
CA GLY A 80 16.84 -6.62 15.19
C GLY A 80 18.32 -6.33 15.34
N ALA A 81 18.77 -6.06 16.58
CA ALA A 81 20.07 -6.49 17.10
C ALA A 81 20.03 -6.60 18.63
#